data_AF-A0A2C9WC38-F1
#
_entry.id   AF-A0A2C9WC38-F1
#
_cell.length_a   1.000
_cell.length_b   1.000
_cell.length_c   1.000
_cell.angle_alpha   90.00
_cell.angle_beta   90.00
_cell.angle_gamma   90.00
#
_symmetry.space_group_name_H-M   'P 1'
#
loop_
_entity.id
_entity.type
_entity.pdbx_description
1 polymer ?
#
loop_
_entity_poly.entity_id
_entity_poly.type
_entity_poly.pdbx_seq_one_letter_code
_entity_poly.pdbx_strand_id
1 'polypeptide(L)'
;MEGLILSPAKLATLFLFFSIHFTSSSATRFLSSNTNAQFVKASCSNTTYPQLCYESFARYASKIQSNPKMLAHVALDVTLSATKSASDLMRNLAKLHGLKAREVAAIADCVEVVGDAVDELERSIGEMGRARGSNSDPVINDIQTWVSAALTNDDTCMDGFAFAAYANDGEVKSTVTNKMTKVARLTSIALALINSFASSQGNSALIL
;
A
#
# COMPACT_ATOMS: atom_id res chain seq x y z
N MET A 1 47.51 43.89 -1.52
CA MET A 1 47.16 42.46 -1.56
C MET A 1 47.78 41.83 -0.32
N GLU A 2 47.08 41.84 0.80
CA GLU A 2 47.53 41.11 1.99
C GLU A 2 46.84 39.75 2.00
N GLY A 3 47.62 38.72 1.69
CA GLY A 3 47.15 37.34 1.67
C GLY A 3 46.94 36.85 3.10
N LEU A 4 45.72 36.42 3.42
CA LEU A 4 45.43 35.69 4.65
C LEU A 4 46.17 34.34 4.64
N ILE A 5 47.31 34.28 5.31
CA ILE A 5 48.02 33.04 5.60
C ILE A 5 47.25 32.33 6.73
N LEU A 6 46.45 31.31 6.40
CA LEU A 6 45.79 30.48 7.40
C LEU A 6 46.82 29.58 8.08
N SER A 7 47.02 29.77 9.39
CA SER A 7 47.89 28.91 10.22
C SER A 7 47.47 27.43 10.14
N PRO A 8 48.42 26.47 10.18
CA PRO A 8 48.12 25.03 10.15
C PRO A 8 47.13 24.59 11.25
N ALA A 9 47.11 25.27 12.40
CA ALA A 9 46.14 25.01 13.46
C ALA A 9 44.69 25.34 13.06
N LYS A 10 44.49 26.34 12.17
CA LYS A 10 43.17 26.72 11.63
C LYS A 10 42.70 25.76 10.54
N LEU A 11 43.60 25.18 9.75
CA LEU A 11 43.26 24.09 8.81
C LEU A 11 42.85 22.81 9.55
N ALA A 12 43.58 22.45 10.61
CA ALA A 12 43.30 21.26 11.41
C ALA A 12 41.93 21.33 12.10
N THR A 13 41.56 22.50 12.64
CA THR A 13 40.23 22.72 13.23
C THR A 13 39.11 22.65 12.19
N LEU A 14 39.31 23.19 10.98
CA LEU A 14 38.33 23.10 9.89
C LEU A 14 38.10 21.64 9.42
N PHE A 15 39.18 20.84 9.35
CA PHE A 15 39.11 19.41 9.01
C PHE A 15 38.38 18.59 10.08
N LEU A 16 38.60 18.89 11.36
CA LEU A 16 37.89 18.25 12.47
C LEU A 16 36.39 18.61 12.43
N PHE A 17 36.03 19.88 12.21
CA PHE A 17 34.63 20.29 12.04
C PHE A 17 33.96 19.57 10.84
N PHE A 18 34.62 19.49 9.69
CA PHE A 18 34.09 18.81 8.50
C PHE A 18 33.88 17.29 8.72
N SER A 19 34.80 16.66 9.45
CA SER A 19 34.73 15.22 9.77
C SER A 19 33.60 14.89 10.76
N ILE A 20 33.31 15.79 11.71
CA ILE A 20 32.20 15.66 12.66
C ILE A 20 30.84 15.82 11.94
N HIS A 21 30.74 16.72 10.96
CA HIS A 21 29.52 16.86 10.15
C HIS A 21 29.25 15.66 9.23
N PHE A 22 30.31 15.03 8.69
CA PHE A 22 30.16 13.87 7.80
C PHE A 22 29.76 12.58 8.54
N THR A 23 30.25 12.39 9.77
CA THR A 23 29.95 11.22 10.60
C THR A 23 28.57 11.27 11.26
N SER A 24 28.06 12.47 11.57
CA SER A 24 26.77 12.63 12.25
C SER A 24 25.54 12.28 11.40
N SER A 25 25.66 12.34 10.07
CA SER A 25 24.55 12.10 9.12
C SER A 25 24.15 10.62 9.01
N SER A 26 25.11 9.70 9.13
CA SER A 26 24.84 8.26 8.91
C SER A 26 24.13 7.62 10.10
N ALA A 27 24.50 7.99 11.33
CA ALA A 27 23.88 7.46 12.55
C ALA A 27 22.40 7.89 12.68
N THR A 28 22.07 9.14 12.36
CA THR A 28 20.68 9.64 12.38
C THR A 28 19.80 8.96 11.34
N ARG A 29 20.33 8.72 10.12
CA ARG A 29 19.60 7.97 9.07
C ARG A 29 19.33 6.53 9.48
N PHE A 30 20.29 5.87 10.13
CA PHE A 30 20.13 4.49 10.61
C PHE A 30 19.05 4.40 11.72
N LEU A 31 19.08 5.30 12.69
CA LEU A 31 18.07 5.39 13.76
C LEU A 31 16.67 5.65 13.18
N SER A 32 16.52 6.64 12.30
CA SER A 32 15.24 6.96 11.65
C SER A 32 14.71 5.79 10.81
N SER A 33 15.57 5.12 10.05
CA SER A 33 15.20 3.93 9.27
C SER A 33 14.69 2.80 10.17
N ASN A 34 15.35 2.57 11.31
CA ASN A 34 14.92 1.55 12.27
C ASN A 34 13.56 1.90 12.90
N THR A 35 13.38 3.13 13.35
CA THR A 35 12.09 3.61 13.89
C THR A 35 10.96 3.48 12.88
N ASN A 36 11.18 3.86 11.63
CA ASN A 36 10.16 3.76 10.59
C ASN A 36 9.80 2.30 10.28
N ALA A 37 10.78 1.39 10.25
CA ALA A 37 10.54 -0.04 10.05
C ALA A 37 9.77 -0.65 11.23
N GLN A 38 10.10 -0.26 12.46
CA GLN A 38 9.37 -0.67 13.66
C GLN A 38 7.92 -0.16 13.66
N PHE A 39 7.70 1.09 13.25
CA PHE A 39 6.37 1.64 13.07
C PHE A 39 5.55 0.80 12.09
N VAL A 40 6.08 0.51 10.90
CA VAL A 40 5.39 -0.33 9.90
C VAL A 40 5.07 -1.71 10.49
N LYS A 41 6.03 -2.33 11.18
CA LYS A 41 5.82 -3.63 11.84
C LYS A 41 4.69 -3.59 12.86
N ALA A 42 4.64 -2.54 13.69
CA ALA A 42 3.59 -2.35 14.69
C ALA A 42 2.22 -2.10 14.03
N SER A 43 2.15 -1.25 13.00
CA SER A 43 0.89 -1.00 12.29
C SER A 43 0.34 -2.25 11.59
N CYS A 44 1.21 -3.16 11.14
CA CYS A 44 0.81 -4.41 10.49
C CYS A 44 0.34 -5.50 11.45
N SER A 45 0.66 -5.43 12.76
CA SER A 45 0.47 -6.55 13.68
C SER A 45 -0.99 -6.96 13.87
N ASN A 46 -1.92 -6.01 13.73
CA ASN A 46 -3.36 -6.23 13.94
C ASN A 46 -4.14 -6.39 12.64
N THR A 47 -3.44 -6.50 11.50
CA THR A 47 -4.08 -6.79 10.22
C THR A 47 -4.38 -8.28 10.10
N THR A 48 -5.34 -8.66 9.25
CA THR A 48 -5.63 -10.07 8.95
C THR A 48 -4.44 -10.80 8.30
N TYR A 49 -3.53 -10.06 7.65
CA TYR A 49 -2.35 -10.60 6.96
C TYR A 49 -1.06 -9.89 7.39
N PRO A 50 -0.58 -10.06 8.65
CA PRO A 50 0.52 -9.27 9.20
C PRO A 50 1.84 -9.39 8.44
N GLN A 51 2.17 -10.61 8.01
CA GLN A 51 3.40 -10.88 7.27
C GLN A 51 3.38 -10.17 5.90
N LEU A 52 2.31 -10.36 5.13
CA LEU A 52 2.15 -9.72 3.83
C LEU A 52 2.13 -8.19 3.95
N CYS A 53 1.49 -7.66 4.99
CA CYS A 53 1.49 -6.23 5.29
C CYS A 53 2.92 -5.71 5.48
N TYR A 54 3.69 -6.34 6.36
CA TYR A 54 5.06 -5.89 6.64
C TYR A 54 5.95 -5.98 5.39
N GLU A 55 5.92 -7.11 4.69
CA GLU A 55 6.71 -7.31 3.46
C GLU A 55 6.35 -6.30 2.36
N SER A 56 5.07 -5.93 2.26
CA SER A 56 4.60 -4.96 1.26
C SER A 56 5.05 -3.53 1.58
N PHE A 57 5.18 -3.17 2.86
CA PHE A 57 5.39 -1.78 3.28
C PHE A 57 6.75 -1.45 3.87
N ALA A 58 7.54 -2.44 4.32
CA ALA A 58 8.85 -2.20 4.91
C ALA A 58 9.79 -1.44 3.96
N ARG A 59 9.72 -1.73 2.65
CA ARG A 59 10.49 -1.03 1.61
C ARG A 59 10.13 0.46 1.47
N TYR A 60 8.97 0.87 1.96
CA TYR A 60 8.49 2.25 1.94
C TYR A 60 8.66 2.96 3.28
N ALA A 61 9.31 2.33 4.27
CA ALA A 61 9.44 2.88 5.63
C ALA A 61 9.97 4.33 5.64
N SER A 62 10.97 4.64 4.82
CA SER A 62 11.52 6.01 4.70
C SER A 62 10.56 7.02 4.06
N LYS A 63 9.64 6.59 3.18
CA LYS A 63 8.56 7.44 2.63
C LYS A 63 7.46 7.64 3.67
N ILE A 64 7.15 6.59 4.45
CA ILE A 64 6.10 6.58 5.47
C ILE A 64 6.45 7.48 6.66
N GLN A 65 7.72 7.53 7.09
CA GLN A 65 8.21 8.40 8.18
C GLN A 65 7.38 8.30 9.47
N SER A 66 7.01 7.08 9.86
CA SER A 66 6.17 6.83 11.04
C SER A 66 4.83 7.59 11.06
N ASN A 67 4.30 7.95 9.89
CA ASN A 67 3.07 8.72 9.74
C ASN A 67 1.90 7.78 9.34
N PRO A 68 0.86 7.63 10.17
CA PRO A 68 -0.29 6.76 9.87
C PRO A 68 -1.04 7.14 8.59
N LYS A 69 -1.20 8.44 8.31
CA LYS A 69 -1.83 8.93 7.08
C LYS A 69 -1.01 8.53 5.86
N MET A 70 0.31 8.70 5.93
CA MET A 70 1.22 8.32 4.86
C MET A 70 1.26 6.80 4.66
N LEU A 71 1.19 6.02 5.73
CA LEU A 71 1.09 4.56 5.63
C LEU A 71 -0.20 4.14 4.92
N ALA A 72 -1.35 4.70 5.29
CA ALA A 72 -2.62 4.43 4.61
C ALA A 72 -2.60 4.85 3.13
N HIS A 73 -1.98 5.99 2.81
CA HIS A 73 -1.80 6.40 1.41
C HIS A 73 -0.88 5.45 0.63
N VAL A 74 0.24 5.01 1.21
CA VAL A 74 1.12 4.01 0.56
C VAL A 74 0.39 2.68 0.38
N ALA A 75 -0.48 2.30 1.33
CA ALA A 75 -1.29 1.10 1.21
C ALA A 75 -2.23 1.18 0.01
N LEU A 76 -2.93 2.30 -0.17
CA LEU A 76 -3.75 2.55 -1.35
C LEU A 76 -2.93 2.49 -2.65
N ASP A 77 -1.75 3.14 -2.71
CA ASP A 77 -0.88 3.12 -3.89
C ASP A 77 -0.47 1.69 -4.29
N VAL A 78 -0.06 0.88 -3.30
CA VAL A 78 0.38 -0.51 -3.51
C VAL A 78 -0.79 -1.38 -3.96
N THR A 79 -1.95 -1.23 -3.33
CA THR A 79 -3.17 -1.96 -3.71
C THR A 79 -3.59 -1.58 -5.13
N LEU A 80 -3.70 -0.30 -5.46
CA LEU A 80 -4.05 0.16 -6.81
C LEU A 80 -3.10 -0.41 -7.87
N SER A 81 -1.79 -0.43 -7.61
CA SER A 81 -0.82 -1.02 -8.53
C SER A 81 -1.05 -2.52 -8.74
N ALA A 82 -1.41 -3.25 -7.68
CA ALA A 82 -1.73 -4.66 -7.77
C ALA A 82 -3.04 -4.90 -8.54
N THR A 83 -4.07 -4.10 -8.29
CA THR A 83 -5.39 -4.15 -8.95
C THR A 83 -5.28 -3.82 -10.43
N LYS A 84 -4.54 -2.76 -10.82
CA LYS A 84 -4.27 -2.43 -12.23
C LYS A 84 -3.58 -3.59 -12.95
N SER A 85 -2.57 -4.19 -12.30
CA SER A 85 -1.88 -5.36 -12.85
C SER A 85 -2.79 -6.59 -12.96
N ALA A 86 -3.80 -6.74 -12.09
CA ALA A 86 -4.82 -7.78 -12.21
C ALA A 86 -5.78 -7.48 -13.36
N SER A 87 -6.23 -6.23 -13.49
CA SER A 87 -7.09 -5.78 -14.59
C SER A 87 -6.44 -6.03 -15.96
N ASP A 88 -5.15 -5.72 -16.10
CA ASP A 88 -4.39 -6.02 -17.32
C ASP A 88 -4.28 -7.52 -17.60
N LEU A 89 -4.09 -8.33 -16.56
CA LEU A 89 -4.11 -9.79 -16.69
C LEU A 89 -5.46 -10.28 -17.20
N MET A 90 -6.58 -9.83 -16.62
CA MET A 90 -7.92 -10.23 -17.05
C MET A 90 -8.18 -9.82 -18.51
N ARG A 91 -7.80 -8.60 -18.88
CA ARG A 91 -7.90 -8.12 -20.28
C ARG A 91 -7.05 -8.94 -21.26
N ASN A 92 -5.92 -9.47 -20.82
CA ASN A 92 -5.08 -10.34 -21.65
C ASN A 92 -5.66 -11.76 -21.76
N LEU A 93 -6.16 -12.31 -20.65
CA LEU A 93 -6.85 -13.60 -20.64
C LEU A 93 -8.10 -13.57 -21.54
N ALA A 94 -8.83 -12.45 -21.57
CA ALA A 94 -10.01 -12.26 -22.41
C ALA A 94 -9.73 -12.38 -23.93
N LYS A 95 -8.46 -12.23 -24.33
CA LYS A 95 -8.02 -12.32 -25.73
C LYS A 95 -7.57 -13.74 -26.11
N LEU A 96 -7.47 -14.66 -25.15
CA LEU A 96 -7.05 -16.03 -25.42
C LEU A 96 -8.11 -16.77 -26.23
N HIS A 97 -7.65 -17.54 -27.21
CA HIS A 97 -8.48 -18.47 -27.95
C HIS A 97 -8.50 -19.85 -27.27
N GLY A 98 -9.56 -20.62 -27.52
CA GLY A 98 -9.66 -22.00 -27.00
C GLY A 98 -10.16 -22.11 -25.56
N LEU A 99 -10.61 -21.01 -24.96
CA LEU A 99 -11.24 -21.01 -23.63
C LEU A 99 -12.66 -21.60 -23.69
N LYS A 100 -13.08 -22.23 -22.59
CA LYS A 100 -14.47 -22.68 -22.44
C LYS A 100 -15.38 -21.45 -22.34
N ALA A 101 -16.61 -21.55 -22.87
CA ALA A 101 -17.58 -20.45 -22.80
C ALA A 101 -17.79 -19.90 -21.37
N ARG A 102 -17.73 -20.78 -20.36
CA ARG A 102 -17.79 -20.38 -18.95
C ARG A 102 -16.59 -19.56 -18.49
N GLU A 103 -15.38 -19.91 -18.93
CA GLU A 103 -14.17 -19.15 -18.60
C GLU A 103 -14.21 -17.79 -19.28
N VAL A 104 -14.69 -17.72 -20.53
CA VAL A 104 -14.88 -16.44 -21.23
C VAL A 104 -15.84 -15.53 -20.47
N ALA A 105 -16.99 -16.05 -20.02
CA ALA A 105 -17.95 -15.29 -19.22
C ALA A 105 -17.34 -14.82 -17.89
N ALA A 106 -16.71 -15.72 -17.13
CA ALA A 106 -16.09 -15.38 -15.85
C ALA A 106 -14.95 -14.36 -15.99
N ILE A 107 -14.15 -14.43 -17.06
CA ILE A 107 -13.12 -13.42 -17.36
C ILE A 107 -13.78 -12.07 -17.68
N ALA A 108 -14.85 -12.05 -18.48
CA ALA A 108 -15.55 -10.80 -18.81
C ALA A 108 -16.11 -10.13 -17.55
N ASP A 109 -16.77 -10.89 -16.68
CA ASP A 109 -17.27 -10.40 -15.40
C ASP A 109 -16.11 -9.86 -14.53
N CYS A 110 -14.98 -10.56 -14.48
CA CYS A 110 -13.78 -10.08 -13.79
C CYS A 110 -13.20 -8.80 -14.38
N VAL A 111 -13.22 -8.62 -15.71
CA VAL A 111 -12.74 -7.37 -16.33
C VAL A 111 -13.56 -6.17 -15.87
N GLU A 112 -14.87 -6.35 -15.73
CA GLU A 112 -15.80 -5.32 -15.24
C GLU A 112 -15.52 -4.99 -13.77
N VAL A 113 -15.67 -5.96 -12.86
CA VAL A 113 -15.57 -5.68 -11.42
C VAL A 113 -14.17 -5.27 -10.98
N VAL A 114 -13.10 -5.80 -11.61
CA VAL A 114 -11.73 -5.35 -11.32
C VAL A 114 -11.47 -3.96 -11.91
N GLY A 115 -12.19 -3.58 -12.97
CA GLY A 115 -12.22 -2.19 -13.46
C GLY A 115 -12.82 -1.24 -12.43
N ASP A 116 -13.98 -1.60 -11.87
CA ASP A 116 -14.62 -0.81 -10.82
C ASP A 116 -13.74 -0.67 -9.58
N ALA A 117 -13.07 -1.75 -9.17
CA ALA A 117 -12.10 -1.73 -8.07
C ALA A 117 -10.93 -0.76 -8.32
N VAL A 118 -10.48 -0.62 -9.57
CA VAL A 118 -9.45 0.39 -9.93
C VAL A 118 -10.00 1.80 -9.72
N ASP A 119 -11.19 2.09 -10.22
CA ASP A 119 -11.81 3.42 -10.12
C ASP A 119 -12.08 3.81 -8.66
N GLU A 120 -12.56 2.87 -7.85
CA GLU A 120 -12.78 3.04 -6.40
C GLU A 120 -11.48 3.38 -5.67
N LEU A 121 -10.39 2.66 -5.95
CA LEU A 121 -9.08 2.90 -5.36
C LEU A 121 -8.47 4.24 -5.81
N GLU A 122 -8.66 4.63 -7.07
CA GLU A 122 -8.22 5.94 -7.58
C GLU A 122 -8.94 7.10 -6.89
N ARG A 123 -10.26 6.97 -6.69
CA ARG A 123 -11.06 7.93 -5.91
C ARG A 123 -10.56 8.02 -4.47
N SER A 124 -10.29 6.88 -3.83
CA SER A 124 -9.74 6.85 -2.47
C SER A 124 -8.42 7.61 -2.36
N ILE A 125 -7.50 7.42 -3.31
CA ILE A 125 -6.22 8.12 -3.35
C ILE A 125 -6.44 9.64 -3.54
N GLY A 126 -7.33 10.03 -4.45
CA GLY A 126 -7.65 11.43 -4.71
C GLY A 126 -8.13 12.19 -3.46
N GLU A 127 -8.89 11.52 -2.60
CA GLU A 127 -9.42 12.11 -1.37
C GLU A 127 -8.49 11.95 -0.14
N MET A 128 -7.58 10.97 -0.16
CA MET A 128 -6.69 10.68 0.98
C MET A 128 -5.86 11.90 1.41
N GLY A 129 -5.50 12.79 0.49
CA GLY A 129 -4.80 14.04 0.78
C GLY A 129 -5.59 14.97 1.72
N ARG A 130 -6.92 14.96 1.63
CA ARG A 130 -7.84 15.84 2.38
C ARG A 130 -8.34 15.21 3.68
N ALA A 131 -8.23 13.90 3.80
CA ALA A 131 -8.64 13.13 4.96
C ALA A 131 -7.96 13.59 6.27
N ARG A 132 -8.77 13.69 7.31
CA ARG A 132 -8.43 13.88 8.72
C ARG A 132 -8.61 12.54 9.42
N GLY A 133 -7.73 12.19 10.35
CA GLY A 133 -7.74 10.87 11.00
C GLY A 133 -8.83 10.69 12.06
N SER A 134 -10.10 10.97 11.73
CA SER A 134 -11.26 10.78 12.60
C SER A 134 -12.31 9.93 11.89
N ASN A 135 -12.95 9.01 12.62
CA ASN A 135 -14.11 8.24 12.12
C ASN A 135 -15.34 9.14 11.83
N SER A 136 -15.36 10.37 12.33
CA SER A 136 -16.39 11.35 11.99
C SER A 136 -16.09 12.17 10.74
N ASP A 137 -14.91 11.98 10.12
CA ASP A 137 -14.55 12.65 8.88
C ASP A 137 -15.29 12.01 7.70
N PRO A 138 -16.20 12.73 7.02
CA PRO A 138 -16.90 12.20 5.85
C PRO A 138 -15.94 11.71 4.76
N VAL A 139 -14.78 12.36 4.61
CA VAL A 139 -13.78 11.98 3.60
C VAL A 139 -13.22 10.59 3.88
N ILE A 140 -12.94 10.27 5.14
CA ILE A 140 -12.48 8.94 5.54
C ILE A 140 -13.56 7.89 5.36
N ASN A 141 -14.81 8.23 5.68
CA ASN A 141 -15.93 7.31 5.51
C ASN A 141 -16.12 6.94 4.03
N ASP A 142 -16.05 7.92 3.13
CA ASP A 142 -16.09 7.69 1.68
C ASP A 142 -14.93 6.78 1.22
N ILE A 143 -13.71 7.05 1.69
CA ILE A 143 -12.53 6.23 1.39
C ILE A 143 -12.74 4.78 1.88
N GLN A 144 -13.22 4.58 3.10
CA GLN A 144 -13.51 3.27 3.66
C GLN A 144 -14.57 2.53 2.84
N THR A 145 -15.62 3.23 2.41
CA THR A 145 -16.67 2.67 1.54
C THR A 145 -16.09 2.21 0.21
N TRP A 146 -15.32 3.05 -0.49
CA TRP A 146 -14.74 2.66 -1.79
C TRP A 146 -13.75 1.52 -1.68
N VAL A 147 -12.89 1.50 -0.65
CA VAL A 147 -11.95 0.38 -0.45
C VAL A 147 -12.68 -0.92 -0.08
N SER A 148 -13.79 -0.83 0.67
CA SER A 148 -14.62 -2.01 0.99
C SER A 148 -15.36 -2.53 -0.24
N ALA A 149 -15.81 -1.63 -1.12
CA ALA A 149 -16.39 -1.99 -2.40
C ALA A 149 -15.34 -2.66 -3.31
N ALA A 150 -14.11 -2.14 -3.37
CA ALA A 150 -13.02 -2.75 -4.13
C ALA A 150 -12.70 -4.17 -3.63
N LEU A 151 -12.73 -4.40 -2.31
CA LEU A 151 -12.55 -5.74 -1.75
C LEU A 151 -13.70 -6.69 -2.14
N THR A 152 -14.94 -6.19 -2.17
CA THR A 152 -16.11 -6.96 -2.61
C THR A 152 -16.01 -7.33 -4.09
N ASN A 153 -15.51 -6.42 -4.91
CA ASN A 153 -15.23 -6.64 -6.33
C ASN A 153 -14.13 -7.68 -6.54
N ASP A 154 -13.06 -7.65 -5.72
CA ASP A 154 -12.00 -8.65 -5.73
C ASP A 154 -12.56 -10.06 -5.43
N ASP A 155 -13.42 -10.18 -4.42
CA ASP A 155 -14.07 -11.44 -4.03
C ASP A 155 -15.05 -11.94 -5.11
N THR A 156 -15.86 -11.03 -5.68
CA THR A 156 -16.81 -11.34 -6.75
C THR A 156 -16.10 -11.93 -7.98
N CYS A 157 -14.96 -11.36 -8.37
CA CYS A 157 -14.16 -11.91 -9.46
C CYS A 157 -13.68 -13.35 -9.15
N MET A 158 -13.26 -13.63 -7.92
CA MET A 158 -12.86 -14.99 -7.52
C MET A 158 -14.04 -15.97 -7.53
N ASP A 159 -15.22 -15.54 -7.06
CA ASP A 159 -16.43 -16.36 -7.00
C ASP A 159 -16.93 -16.78 -8.39
N GLY A 160 -16.75 -15.94 -9.40
CA GLY A 160 -17.03 -16.29 -10.80
C GLY A 160 -16.30 -17.55 -11.29
N PHE A 161 -15.16 -17.88 -10.68
CA PHE A 161 -14.36 -19.07 -10.98
C PHE A 161 -14.57 -20.24 -10.00
N ALA A 162 -15.30 -20.05 -8.89
CA ALA A 162 -15.48 -21.07 -7.87
C ALA A 162 -16.26 -22.30 -8.38
N PHE A 163 -17.21 -22.09 -9.30
CA PHE A 163 -18.06 -23.16 -9.82
C PHE A 163 -17.37 -24.13 -10.79
N ALA A 164 -16.11 -23.90 -11.16
CA ALA A 164 -15.32 -24.80 -12.02
C ALA A 164 -14.74 -26.03 -11.28
N ALA A 165 -14.95 -26.13 -9.96
CA ALA A 165 -14.40 -27.18 -9.09
C ALA A 165 -14.69 -28.64 -9.50
N TYR A 166 -15.57 -28.88 -10.47
CA TYR A 166 -15.94 -30.22 -10.94
C TYR A 166 -15.25 -30.66 -12.24
N ALA A 167 -14.41 -29.83 -12.86
CA ALA A 167 -13.75 -30.19 -14.12
C ALA A 167 -12.32 -29.67 -14.17
N ASN A 168 -11.32 -30.55 -13.96
CA ASN A 168 -9.87 -30.34 -14.20
C ASN A 168 -9.49 -28.85 -14.30
N ASP A 169 -9.35 -28.20 -13.14
CA ASP A 169 -9.16 -26.76 -13.00
C ASP A 169 -8.05 -26.27 -13.93
N GLY A 170 -8.45 -25.51 -14.96
CA GLY A 170 -7.57 -25.00 -15.99
C GLY A 170 -6.54 -24.01 -15.43
N GLU A 171 -5.43 -23.88 -16.13
CA GLU A 171 -4.35 -22.92 -15.85
C GLU A 171 -4.87 -21.49 -15.66
N VAL A 172 -5.93 -21.11 -16.38
CA VAL A 172 -6.61 -19.81 -16.28
C VAL A 172 -7.21 -19.60 -14.90
N LYS A 173 -7.98 -20.56 -14.36
CA LYS A 173 -8.59 -20.42 -13.03
C LYS A 173 -7.53 -20.23 -11.96
N SER A 174 -6.50 -21.09 -11.94
CA SER A 174 -5.42 -20.97 -10.96
C SER A 174 -4.72 -19.61 -11.05
N THR A 175 -4.45 -19.15 -12.28
CA THR A 175 -3.85 -17.85 -12.55
C THR A 175 -4.70 -16.69 -12.01
N VAL A 176 -6.01 -16.69 -12.29
CA VAL A 176 -6.94 -15.66 -11.82
C VAL A 176 -7.08 -15.69 -10.31
N THR A 177 -7.38 -16.84 -9.71
CA THR A 177 -7.57 -16.98 -8.26
C THR A 177 -6.31 -16.56 -7.49
N ASN A 178 -5.11 -16.97 -7.93
CA ASN A 178 -3.86 -16.58 -7.27
C ASN A 178 -3.62 -15.07 -7.36
N LYS A 179 -3.88 -14.46 -8.52
CA LYS A 179 -3.73 -13.02 -8.71
C LYS A 179 -4.70 -12.26 -7.81
N MET A 180 -5.98 -12.59 -7.85
CA MET A 180 -7.03 -11.89 -7.11
C MET A 180 -6.94 -12.12 -5.61
N THR A 181 -6.52 -13.30 -5.15
CA THR A 181 -6.24 -13.54 -3.72
C THR A 181 -5.20 -12.56 -3.21
N LYS A 182 -4.15 -12.27 -3.99
CA LYS A 182 -3.15 -11.28 -3.59
C LYS A 182 -3.73 -9.87 -3.55
N VAL A 183 -4.58 -9.49 -4.52
CA VAL A 183 -5.24 -8.18 -4.56
C VAL A 183 -6.16 -8.03 -3.35
N ALA A 184 -7.11 -8.95 -3.13
CA ALA A 184 -8.03 -8.93 -2.00
C ALA A 184 -7.30 -8.81 -0.65
N ARG A 185 -6.19 -9.54 -0.47
CA ARG A 185 -5.38 -9.42 0.75
C ARG A 185 -4.77 -8.03 0.93
N LEU A 186 -4.24 -7.43 -0.14
CA LEU A 186 -3.71 -6.07 -0.11
C LEU A 186 -4.82 -5.04 0.12
N THR A 187 -5.99 -5.20 -0.49
CA THR A 187 -7.17 -4.34 -0.27
C THR A 187 -7.64 -4.42 1.18
N SER A 188 -7.73 -5.62 1.76
CA SER A 188 -8.04 -5.85 3.17
C SER A 188 -7.02 -5.20 4.11
N ILE A 189 -5.72 -5.32 3.80
CA ILE A 189 -4.67 -4.65 4.57
C ILE A 189 -4.81 -3.12 4.48
N ALA A 190 -5.06 -2.57 3.28
CA ALA A 190 -5.24 -1.13 3.11
C ALA A 190 -6.43 -0.61 3.93
N LEU A 191 -7.57 -1.31 3.89
CA LEU A 191 -8.74 -0.97 4.70
C LEU A 191 -8.42 -0.97 6.20
N ALA A 192 -7.69 -1.99 6.69
CA ALA A 192 -7.29 -2.06 8.10
C ALA A 192 -6.39 -0.88 8.52
N LEU A 193 -5.46 -0.47 7.66
CA LEU A 193 -4.56 0.66 7.91
C LEU A 193 -5.32 2.01 7.86
N ILE A 194 -6.29 2.16 6.97
CA ILE A 194 -7.19 3.32 6.92
C ILE A 194 -8.03 3.42 8.20
N ASN A 195 -8.61 2.30 8.65
CA ASN A 195 -9.38 2.22 9.89
C ASN A 195 -8.51 2.58 11.11
N SER A 196 -7.26 2.12 11.13
CA SER A 196 -6.30 2.47 12.18
C SER A 196 -6.00 3.98 12.17
N PHE A 197 -5.77 4.58 10.99
CA PHE A 197 -5.57 6.01 10.85
C PHE A 197 -6.79 6.80 11.36
N ALA A 198 -8.00 6.40 10.98
CA ALA A 198 -9.25 7.02 11.40
C ALA A 198 -9.53 6.92 12.91
N SER A 199 -9.05 5.85 13.54
CA SER A 199 -9.20 5.62 14.98
C SER A 199 -8.11 6.33 15.80
N SER A 200 -6.93 6.56 15.21
CA SER A 200 -5.77 7.08 15.93
C SER A 200 -5.92 8.51 16.46
N GLN A 201 -6.76 9.37 15.85
CA GLN A 201 -6.99 10.73 16.38
C GLN A 201 -8.25 10.87 17.24
N GLY A 202 -9.08 9.83 17.32
CA GLY A 202 -10.18 9.77 18.30
C GLY A 202 -9.67 9.68 19.75
N ASN A 203 -8.49 9.07 19.96
CA ASN A 203 -7.89 8.94 21.30
C ASN A 203 -7.11 10.18 21.75
N SER A 204 -6.70 11.08 20.86
CA SER A 204 -6.03 12.34 21.25
C SER A 204 -7.02 13.39 21.77
N ALA A 205 -8.31 13.30 21.41
CA ALA A 205 -9.36 14.19 21.91
C ALA A 205 -9.86 13.82 23.33
N LEU A 206 -9.41 12.69 23.89
CA LEU A 206 -9.75 12.23 25.25
C LEU A 206 -8.66 12.56 26.30
N ILE A 207 -7.61 13.30 25.91
CA ILE A 207 -6.48 13.68 26.78
C ILE A 207 -6.33 15.23 26.89
N LEU A 208 -7.29 16.00 26.35
CA LEU A 208 -7.47 17.43 26.63
C LEU A 208 -8.85 17.67 27.23
#